data_AF-A0A661B588-F1
#
_entry.id   AF-A0A661B588-F1
#
_cell.length_a   1.000
_cell.length_b   1.000
_cell.length_c   1.000
_cell.angle_alpha   90.00
_cell.angle_beta   90.00
_cell.angle_gamma   90.00
#
_symmetry.space_group_name_H-M   'P 1'
#
loop_
_entity.id
_entity.type
_entity.pdbx_description
1 polymer ?
#
loop_
_entity_poly.entity_id
_entity_poly.type
_entity_poly.pdbx_seq_one_letter_code
_entity_poly.pdbx_strand_id
1 'polypeptide(L)'
;NNPGITAADVHIATFGTGSDGFFIVSGTDKGEELLKSAGLKADTDTTSWAKETADLIEKRTKARTTATAKIKKETGGLTNFAETLAKCISCHNCMRVCPICYCRRCYFESDVTEYSPKQYIERAKQKGSVRFSPDILLFHIGRMSHMTTSCVSCGTCEDACPVDIPVAQLFSTVADDAQSVFDYVAGMKPDEPLPLRIFIKEKELDEIERICKDPLAKSHK
;
A
#
# COMPACT_ATOMS: atom_id res chain seq x y z
N ASN A 1 -10.22 24.25 1.39
CA ASN A 1 -9.02 23.40 1.49
C ASN A 1 -8.32 23.37 0.15
N ASN A 2 -7.11 23.89 0.10
CA ASN A 2 -6.29 23.92 -1.10
C ASN A 2 -5.76 22.49 -1.33
N PRO A 3 -6.07 21.81 -2.45
CA PRO A 3 -5.81 20.38 -2.65
C PRO A 3 -4.32 19.98 -2.59
N GLY A 4 -3.39 20.95 -2.52
CA GLY A 4 -1.96 20.73 -2.34
C GLY A 4 -1.43 20.82 -0.91
N ILE A 5 -2.20 21.30 0.08
CA ILE A 5 -1.72 21.42 1.47
C ILE A 5 -2.07 20.15 2.23
N THR A 6 -1.07 19.31 2.49
CA THR A 6 -1.23 18.14 3.35
C THR A 6 -0.83 18.50 4.78
N ALA A 7 -1.83 18.66 5.65
CA ALA A 7 -1.75 18.63 7.12
C ALA A 7 -0.71 19.55 7.83
N ALA A 8 0.00 20.40 7.11
CA ALA A 8 1.04 21.27 7.66
C ALA A 8 0.46 22.62 8.11
N ASP A 9 0.96 23.13 9.24
CA ASP A 9 0.62 24.47 9.72
C ASP A 9 1.15 25.56 8.79
N VAL A 10 2.37 25.39 8.27
CA VAL A 10 3.00 26.27 7.27
C VAL A 10 3.53 25.43 6.12
N HIS A 11 3.23 25.85 4.88
CA HIS A 11 3.67 25.20 3.66
C HIS A 11 4.55 26.14 2.84
N ILE A 12 5.73 25.66 2.45
CA ILE A 12 6.62 26.38 1.53
C ILE A 12 6.44 25.77 0.14
N ALA A 13 5.82 26.53 -0.75
CA ALA A 13 5.43 26.10 -2.08
C ALA A 13 6.44 26.60 -3.13
N THR A 14 7.04 25.67 -3.89
CA THR A 14 8.04 26.01 -4.92
C THR A 14 7.54 25.83 -6.35
N PHE A 15 6.32 25.31 -6.54
CA PHE A 15 5.71 25.23 -7.87
C PHE A 15 5.06 26.56 -8.24
N GLY A 16 5.14 26.95 -9.52
CA GLY A 16 4.52 28.17 -10.03
C GLY A 16 5.32 29.45 -9.80
N THR A 17 6.54 29.37 -9.28
CA THR A 17 7.36 30.52 -8.82
C THR A 17 8.56 30.87 -9.72
N GLY A 18 8.86 30.07 -10.76
CA GLY A 18 10.07 30.24 -11.58
C GLY A 18 11.31 29.57 -10.95
N SER A 19 12.53 30.01 -11.30
CA SER A 19 13.77 29.30 -10.94
C SER A 19 14.21 29.46 -9.47
N ASP A 20 13.82 30.55 -8.78
CA ASP A 20 14.38 30.89 -7.46
C ASP A 20 13.35 31.47 -6.46
N GLY A 21 12.05 31.27 -6.71
CA GLY A 21 10.98 31.78 -5.84
C GLY A 21 10.30 30.69 -5.00
N PHE A 22 9.68 31.09 -3.89
CA PHE A 22 8.77 30.25 -3.12
C PHE A 22 7.58 31.09 -2.63
N PHE A 23 6.44 30.43 -2.41
CA PHE A 23 5.31 30.98 -1.68
C PHE A 23 5.31 30.44 -0.25
N ILE A 24 4.91 31.27 0.70
CA ILE A 24 4.57 30.87 2.07
C ILE A 24 3.05 30.78 2.16
N VAL A 25 2.54 29.59 2.43
CA VAL A 25 1.10 29.35 2.58
C VAL A 25 0.81 28.93 4.01
N SER A 26 -0.10 29.63 4.69
CA SER A 26 -0.60 29.20 6.00
C SER A 26 -1.68 28.14 5.81
N GLY A 27 -1.50 26.97 6.43
CA GLY A 27 -2.46 25.87 6.39
C GLY A 27 -3.45 25.86 7.55
N THR A 28 -3.10 26.52 8.67
CA THR A 28 -3.90 26.55 9.91
C THR A 28 -3.75 27.88 10.65
N ASP A 29 -4.62 28.15 11.62
CA ASP A 29 -4.51 29.33 12.50
C ASP A 29 -3.18 29.35 13.27
N LYS A 30 -2.69 28.18 13.69
CA LYS A 30 -1.37 28.02 14.34
C LYS A 30 -0.23 28.41 13.40
N GLY A 31 -0.35 28.08 12.12
CA GLY A 31 0.60 28.49 11.10
C GLY A 31 0.66 30.01 10.94
N GLU A 32 -0.50 30.66 10.99
CA GLU A 32 -0.58 32.12 10.86
C GLU A 32 0.06 32.83 12.07
N GLU A 33 -0.20 32.32 13.29
CA GLU A 33 0.46 32.80 14.51
C GLU A 33 1.98 32.60 14.46
N LEU A 34 2.44 31.44 13.99
CA LEU A 34 3.86 31.14 13.83
C LEU A 34 4.52 32.13 12.87
N LEU A 35 3.92 32.37 11.71
CA LEU A 35 4.43 33.32 10.72
C LEU A 35 4.52 34.73 11.29
N LYS A 36 3.47 35.19 12.00
CA LYS A 36 3.46 36.48 12.69
C LYS A 36 4.61 36.59 13.70
N SER A 37 4.83 35.56 14.52
CA SER A 37 5.90 35.53 15.52
C SER A 37 7.30 35.57 14.90
N ALA A 38 7.45 35.01 13.70
CA ALA A 38 8.69 35.00 12.93
C ALA A 38 8.90 36.29 12.09
N GLY A 39 7.96 37.23 12.12
CA GLY A 39 8.00 38.44 11.29
C GLY A 39 7.76 38.18 9.80
N LEU A 40 7.19 37.02 9.45
CA LEU A 40 6.85 36.61 8.09
C LEU A 40 5.35 36.79 7.82
N LYS A 41 4.98 36.90 6.55
CA LYS A 41 3.59 36.92 6.10
C LYS A 41 3.37 35.82 5.07
N ALA A 42 2.21 35.19 5.12
CA ALA A 42 1.77 34.29 4.06
C ALA A 42 1.49 35.09 2.79
N ASP A 43 1.78 34.49 1.64
CA ASP A 43 1.44 35.01 0.33
C ASP A 43 -0.07 34.97 0.11
N THR A 44 -0.61 36.04 -0.46
CA THR A 44 -2.05 36.19 -0.68
C THR A 44 -2.51 35.67 -2.04
N ASP A 45 -1.64 35.69 -3.05
CA ASP A 45 -1.93 35.14 -4.39
C ASP A 45 -1.10 33.88 -4.63
N THR A 46 -1.75 32.73 -4.42
CA THR A 46 -1.17 31.41 -4.66
C THR A 46 -1.75 30.74 -5.91
N THR A 47 -2.34 31.51 -6.84
CA THR A 47 -3.08 30.98 -7.98
C THR A 47 -2.18 30.19 -8.94
N SER A 48 -0.96 30.68 -9.20
CA SER A 48 0.04 30.00 -10.03
C SER A 48 0.41 28.63 -9.44
N TRP A 49 0.70 28.60 -8.14
CA TRP A 49 1.02 27.36 -7.41
C TRP A 49 -0.15 26.37 -7.43
N ALA A 50 -1.37 26.83 -7.14
CA ALA A 50 -2.55 25.97 -7.13
C ALA A 50 -2.80 25.34 -8.50
N LYS A 51 -2.63 26.12 -9.58
CA LYS A 51 -2.75 25.63 -10.95
C LYS A 51 -1.69 24.57 -11.28
N GLU A 52 -0.41 24.88 -11.07
CA GLU A 52 0.67 23.95 -11.40
C GLU A 52 0.60 22.66 -10.55
N THR A 53 0.22 22.78 -9.29
CA THR A 53 -0.01 21.64 -8.41
C THR A 53 -1.16 20.77 -8.90
N ALA A 54 -2.28 21.37 -9.32
CA ALA A 54 -3.41 20.64 -9.89
C ALA A 54 -3.02 19.91 -11.19
N ASP A 55 -2.29 20.57 -12.08
CA ASP A 55 -1.78 19.98 -13.34
C ASP A 55 -0.85 18.78 -13.05
N LEU A 56 0.03 18.91 -12.05
CA LEU A 56 0.91 17.81 -11.62
C LEU A 56 0.15 16.65 -10.98
N ILE A 57 -0.85 16.94 -10.14
CA ILE A 57 -1.72 15.93 -9.53
C ILE A 57 -2.45 15.17 -10.64
N GLU A 58 -3.06 15.86 -11.60
CA GLU A 58 -3.77 15.24 -12.72
C GLU A 58 -2.83 14.35 -13.53
N LYS A 59 -1.65 14.84 -13.90
CA LYS A 59 -0.64 14.08 -14.66
C LYS A 59 -0.20 12.82 -13.90
N ARG A 60 0.12 12.95 -12.60
CA ARG A 60 0.57 11.83 -11.77
C ARG A 60 -0.54 10.82 -11.51
N THR A 61 -1.77 11.28 -11.31
CA THR A 61 -2.94 10.42 -11.14
C THR A 61 -3.19 9.60 -12.40
N LYS A 62 -3.16 10.24 -13.58
CA LYS A 62 -3.27 9.53 -14.87
C LYS A 62 -2.17 8.48 -15.02
N ALA A 63 -0.92 8.85 -14.76
CA ALA A 63 0.21 7.92 -14.85
C ALA A 63 0.06 6.72 -13.89
N ARG A 64 -0.35 6.97 -12.64
CA ARG A 64 -0.63 5.91 -11.66
C ARG A 64 -1.74 4.99 -12.15
N THR A 65 -2.88 5.54 -12.58
CA THR A 65 -4.01 4.74 -13.09
C THR A 65 -3.59 3.87 -14.28
N THR A 66 -2.80 4.40 -15.22
CA THR A 66 -2.26 3.61 -16.33
C THR A 66 -1.34 2.48 -15.85
N ALA A 67 -0.42 2.77 -14.93
CA ALA A 67 0.48 1.77 -14.36
C ALA A 67 -0.28 0.66 -13.61
N THR A 68 -1.23 1.03 -12.75
CA THR A 68 -2.10 0.10 -12.02
C THR A 68 -2.90 -0.78 -12.98
N ALA A 69 -3.51 -0.21 -14.03
CA ALA A 69 -4.26 -0.97 -15.02
C ALA A 69 -3.36 -1.96 -15.80
N LYS A 70 -2.14 -1.56 -16.14
CA LYS A 70 -1.15 -2.43 -16.76
C LYS A 70 -0.79 -3.59 -15.85
N ILE A 71 -0.47 -3.32 -14.59
CA ILE A 71 -0.11 -4.35 -13.61
C ILE A 71 -1.27 -5.32 -13.38
N LYS A 72 -2.50 -4.84 -13.18
CA LYS A 72 -3.68 -5.71 -13.06
C LYS A 72 -3.84 -6.65 -14.26
N LYS A 73 -3.59 -6.16 -15.47
CA LYS A 73 -3.64 -6.96 -16.69
C LYS A 73 -2.51 -8.00 -16.74
N GLU A 74 -1.29 -7.59 -16.43
CA GLU A 74 -0.09 -8.44 -16.51
C GLU A 74 -0.03 -9.49 -15.40
N THR A 75 -0.59 -9.23 -14.23
CA THR A 75 -0.56 -10.14 -13.07
C THR A 75 -1.92 -10.78 -12.79
N GLY A 76 -2.93 -10.53 -13.62
CA GLY A 76 -4.29 -11.01 -13.41
C GLY A 76 -4.42 -12.52 -13.55
N GLY A 77 -5.04 -13.17 -12.56
CA GLY A 77 -5.23 -14.62 -12.53
C GLY A 77 -4.02 -15.38 -11.98
N LEU A 78 -4.25 -16.62 -11.54
CA LEU A 78 -3.24 -17.40 -10.82
C LEU A 78 -1.99 -17.69 -11.65
N THR A 79 -2.14 -17.98 -12.95
CA THR A 79 -1.03 -18.28 -13.86
C THR A 79 -0.10 -17.08 -14.02
N ASN A 80 -0.63 -15.94 -14.45
CA ASN A 80 0.15 -14.74 -14.68
C ASN A 80 0.80 -14.20 -13.40
N PHE A 81 0.08 -14.29 -12.28
CA PHE A 81 0.62 -13.98 -10.96
C PHE A 81 1.83 -14.86 -10.61
N ALA A 82 1.72 -16.17 -10.83
CA ALA A 82 2.82 -17.11 -10.60
C ALA A 82 4.01 -16.87 -11.54
N GLU A 83 3.75 -16.56 -12.81
CA GLU A 83 4.79 -16.22 -13.78
C GLU A 83 5.53 -14.93 -13.41
N THR A 84 4.81 -13.90 -12.96
CA THR A 84 5.39 -12.63 -12.49
C THR A 84 6.36 -12.86 -11.33
N LEU A 85 6.01 -13.76 -10.41
CA LEU A 85 6.82 -14.09 -9.24
C LEU A 85 7.84 -15.22 -9.50
N ALA A 86 7.88 -15.80 -10.70
CA ALA A 86 8.72 -16.96 -11.01
C ALA A 86 10.22 -16.69 -10.90
N LYS A 87 10.64 -15.42 -10.99
CA LYS A 87 12.04 -15.02 -10.80
C LYS A 87 12.44 -14.89 -9.32
N CYS A 88 11.48 -14.94 -8.40
CA CYS A 88 11.75 -14.72 -6.98
C CYS A 88 12.69 -15.79 -6.43
N ILE A 89 13.79 -15.35 -5.82
CA ILE A 89 14.81 -16.22 -5.21
C ILE A 89 14.61 -16.37 -3.70
N SER A 90 13.50 -15.87 -3.15
CA SER A 90 13.18 -15.93 -1.72
C SER A 90 14.23 -15.34 -0.79
N CYS A 91 14.90 -14.26 -1.21
CA CYS A 91 15.88 -13.53 -0.39
C CYS A 91 15.23 -12.71 0.75
N HIS A 92 13.91 -12.50 0.68
CA HIS A 92 13.11 -11.73 1.65
C HIS A 92 13.52 -10.25 1.83
N ASN A 93 14.41 -9.68 1.01
CA ASN A 93 14.79 -8.25 1.09
C ASN A 93 13.59 -7.32 1.06
N CYS A 94 12.64 -7.58 0.16
CA CYS A 94 11.41 -6.82 0.02
C CYS A 94 10.55 -6.82 1.31
N MET A 95 10.73 -7.79 2.21
CA MET A 95 10.14 -7.83 3.55
C MET A 95 10.97 -7.03 4.56
N ARG A 96 12.29 -7.22 4.56
CA ARG A 96 13.22 -6.61 5.53
C ARG A 96 13.25 -5.08 5.45
N VAL A 97 13.11 -4.53 4.25
CA VAL A 97 13.10 -3.07 4.03
C VAL A 97 11.73 -2.43 4.27
N CYS A 98 10.69 -3.23 4.47
CA CYS A 98 9.34 -2.72 4.59
C CYS A 98 9.04 -2.29 6.04
N PRO A 99 8.76 -1.00 6.32
CA PRO A 99 8.62 -0.52 7.69
C PRO A 99 7.39 -1.08 8.42
N ILE A 100 6.38 -1.55 7.67
CA ILE A 100 5.16 -2.15 8.23
C ILE A 100 5.29 -3.66 8.51
N CYS A 101 6.40 -4.30 8.11
CA CYS A 101 6.69 -5.70 8.42
C CYS A 101 7.45 -5.84 9.76
N TYR A 102 6.79 -5.51 10.87
CA TYR A 102 7.39 -5.48 12.22
C TYR A 102 7.06 -6.70 13.11
N CYS A 103 6.44 -7.75 12.55
CA CYS A 103 6.07 -8.95 13.30
C CYS A 103 7.29 -9.56 14.01
N ARG A 104 7.19 -9.79 15.33
CA ARG A 104 8.27 -10.44 16.11
C ARG A 104 8.50 -11.90 15.73
N ARG A 105 7.45 -12.57 15.25
CA ARG A 105 7.50 -13.94 14.74
C ARG A 105 6.85 -13.93 13.36
N CYS A 106 7.61 -14.32 12.35
CA CYS A 106 7.12 -14.48 10.99
C CYS A 106 7.17 -15.96 10.63
N TYR A 107 6.07 -16.50 10.09
CA TYR A 107 6.01 -17.88 9.59
C TYR A 107 7.15 -18.16 8.58
N PHE A 108 7.43 -17.21 7.69
CA PHE A 108 8.47 -17.34 6.66
C PHE A 108 9.90 -17.18 7.17
N GLU A 109 10.08 -16.86 8.46
CA GLU A 109 11.38 -16.80 9.14
C GLU A 109 11.46 -17.85 10.27
N SER A 110 10.57 -18.84 10.24
CA SER A 110 10.55 -19.94 11.20
C SER A 110 11.07 -21.23 10.57
N ASP A 111 11.48 -22.17 11.41
CA ASP A 111 11.89 -23.53 11.04
C ASP A 111 10.79 -24.32 10.31
N VAL A 112 9.52 -23.91 10.42
CA VAL A 112 8.39 -24.56 9.74
C VAL A 112 8.51 -24.48 8.20
N THR A 113 9.22 -23.48 7.67
CA THR A 113 9.48 -23.36 6.22
C THR A 113 10.75 -24.08 5.77
N GLU A 114 11.53 -24.66 6.70
CA GLU A 114 12.70 -25.47 6.38
C GLU A 114 12.29 -26.90 6.04
N TYR A 115 12.34 -27.22 4.75
CA TYR A 115 12.01 -28.56 4.27
C TYR A 115 13.23 -29.47 4.27
N SER A 116 13.10 -30.62 4.94
CA SER A 116 14.09 -31.69 4.86
C SER A 116 14.21 -32.26 3.43
N PRO A 117 15.36 -32.85 3.06
CA PRO A 117 15.54 -33.49 1.76
C PRO A 117 14.45 -34.52 1.43
N LYS A 118 13.97 -35.26 2.44
CA LYS A 118 12.88 -36.23 2.28
C LYS A 118 11.56 -35.55 1.87
N GLN A 119 11.23 -34.40 2.46
CA GLN A 119 10.03 -33.63 2.11
C GLN A 119 10.12 -33.08 0.68
N TYR A 120 11.30 -32.64 0.24
CA TYR A 120 11.50 -32.23 -1.16
C TYR A 120 11.27 -33.38 -2.14
N ILE A 121 11.88 -34.54 -1.88
CA ILE A 121 11.74 -35.73 -2.74
C ILE A 121 10.28 -36.18 -2.79
N GLU A 122 9.60 -36.21 -1.65
CA GLU A 122 8.20 -36.64 -1.59
C GLU A 122 7.27 -35.69 -2.37
N ARG A 123 7.47 -34.37 -2.20
CA ARG A 123 6.74 -33.37 -2.99
C ARG A 123 7.04 -33.46 -4.48
N ALA A 124 8.29 -33.70 -4.86
CA ALA A 124 8.68 -33.89 -6.25
C ALA A 124 8.03 -35.14 -6.86
N LYS A 125 7.94 -36.25 -6.11
CA LYS A 125 7.22 -37.45 -6.57
C LYS A 125 5.73 -37.20 -6.77
N GLN A 126 5.10 -36.46 -5.86
CA GLN A 126 3.66 -36.16 -5.94
C GLN A 126 3.32 -35.18 -7.07
N LYS A 127 4.17 -34.19 -7.31
CA LYS A 127 3.93 -33.09 -8.26
C LYS A 127 4.68 -33.24 -9.59
N GLY A 128 5.46 -34.30 -9.75
CA GLY A 128 6.39 -34.51 -10.88
C GLY A 128 7.66 -33.66 -10.83
N SER A 129 7.59 -32.46 -10.23
CA SER A 129 8.74 -31.60 -9.97
C SER A 129 8.49 -30.70 -8.76
N VAL A 130 9.56 -30.13 -8.20
CA VAL A 130 9.46 -29.13 -7.13
C VAL A 130 10.51 -28.05 -7.36
N ARG A 131 10.12 -26.80 -7.17
CA ARG A 131 11.07 -25.69 -7.15
C ARG A 131 11.92 -25.77 -5.89
N PHE A 132 13.21 -25.44 -6.02
CA PHE A 132 14.13 -25.45 -4.88
C PHE A 132 13.69 -24.51 -3.75
N SER A 133 13.22 -23.30 -4.09
CA SER A 133 12.51 -22.43 -3.14
C SER A 133 10.99 -22.64 -3.29
N PRO A 134 10.36 -23.49 -2.46
CA PRO A 134 8.92 -23.65 -2.46
C PRO A 134 8.22 -22.38 -1.92
N ASP A 135 6.90 -22.34 -2.04
CA ASP A 135 6.04 -21.40 -1.30
C ASP A 135 6.21 -19.90 -1.60
N ILE A 136 6.85 -19.53 -2.71
CA ILE A 136 6.93 -18.14 -3.19
C ILE A 136 5.54 -17.48 -3.26
N LEU A 137 4.56 -18.19 -3.84
CA LEU A 137 3.19 -17.69 -3.91
C LEU A 137 2.59 -17.45 -2.52
N LEU A 138 2.79 -18.40 -1.61
CA LEU A 138 2.30 -18.30 -0.23
C LEU A 138 2.96 -17.11 0.50
N PHE A 139 4.26 -16.89 0.30
CA PHE A 139 4.98 -15.73 0.83
C PHE A 139 4.39 -14.42 0.35
N HIS A 140 4.24 -14.22 -0.96
CA HIS A 140 3.73 -12.97 -1.50
C HIS A 140 2.25 -12.73 -1.15
N ILE A 141 1.41 -13.78 -1.19
CA ILE A 141 -0.01 -13.67 -0.79
C ILE A 141 -0.12 -13.35 0.70
N GLY A 142 0.55 -14.11 1.56
CA GLY A 142 0.51 -13.90 3.01
C GLY A 142 0.99 -12.50 3.40
N ARG A 143 2.04 -12.00 2.74
CA ARG A 143 2.50 -10.62 2.93
C ARG A 143 1.46 -9.60 2.53
N MET A 144 0.85 -9.72 1.34
CA MET A 144 -0.22 -8.83 0.91
C MET A 144 -1.37 -8.82 1.93
N SER A 145 -1.85 -10.01 2.34
CA SER A 145 -2.93 -10.13 3.32
C SER A 145 -2.65 -9.42 4.65
N HIS A 146 -1.39 -9.38 5.10
CA HIS A 146 -1.05 -8.71 6.36
C HIS A 146 -0.85 -7.18 6.23
N MET A 147 -0.58 -6.68 5.02
CA MET A 147 0.01 -5.35 4.86
C MET A 147 -0.80 -4.39 3.97
N THR A 148 -1.73 -4.88 3.16
CA THR A 148 -2.45 -4.08 2.15
C THR A 148 -3.16 -2.87 2.74
N THR A 149 -3.77 -3.00 3.91
CA THR A 149 -4.44 -1.88 4.60
C THR A 149 -3.48 -0.89 5.24
N SER A 150 -2.18 -1.17 5.33
CA SER A 150 -1.16 -0.27 5.87
C SER A 150 -0.15 0.19 4.81
N CYS A 151 -0.31 -0.25 3.56
CA CYS A 151 0.62 0.07 2.48
C CYS A 151 0.41 1.51 2.00
N VAL A 152 1.46 2.33 2.09
CA VAL A 152 1.47 3.72 1.60
C VAL A 152 2.12 3.88 0.22
N SER A 153 2.38 2.76 -0.47
CA SER A 153 3.05 2.77 -1.79
C SER A 153 4.44 3.42 -1.80
N CYS A 154 5.26 3.21 -0.77
CA CYS A 154 6.59 3.85 -0.65
C CYS A 154 7.66 3.33 -1.62
N GLY A 155 7.44 2.20 -2.31
CA GLY A 155 8.35 1.68 -3.34
C GLY A 155 9.56 0.88 -2.83
N THR A 156 9.97 1.02 -1.57
CA THR A 156 11.23 0.45 -1.05
C THR A 156 11.37 -1.07 -1.26
N CYS A 157 10.26 -1.80 -1.25
CA CYS A 157 10.27 -3.25 -1.47
C CYS A 157 10.67 -3.67 -2.89
N GLU A 158 10.39 -2.83 -3.90
CA GLU A 158 10.78 -3.03 -5.29
C GLU A 158 12.22 -2.58 -5.51
N ASP A 159 12.62 -1.44 -4.95
CA ASP A 159 14.01 -0.95 -4.99
C ASP A 159 15.01 -1.97 -4.40
N ALA A 160 14.59 -2.72 -3.38
CA ALA A 160 15.43 -3.74 -2.74
C ALA A 160 15.41 -5.11 -3.43
N CYS A 161 14.65 -5.29 -4.52
CA CYS A 161 14.53 -6.55 -5.22
C CYS A 161 15.73 -6.78 -6.15
N PRO A 162 16.59 -7.80 -5.93
CA PRO A 162 17.77 -8.02 -6.77
C PRO A 162 17.46 -8.63 -8.15
N VAL A 163 16.19 -8.90 -8.45
CA VAL A 163 15.73 -9.59 -9.67
C VAL A 163 14.57 -8.84 -10.34
N ASP A 164 14.42 -7.54 -10.04
CA ASP A 164 13.50 -6.61 -10.70
C ASP A 164 12.04 -7.10 -10.80
N ILE A 165 11.53 -7.74 -9.74
CA ILE A 165 10.11 -8.09 -9.66
C ILE A 165 9.34 -6.83 -9.25
N PRO A 166 8.23 -6.49 -9.93
CA PRO A 166 7.45 -5.27 -9.65
C PRO A 166 6.57 -5.43 -8.39
N VAL A 167 7.20 -5.78 -7.26
CA VAL A 167 6.49 -6.10 -6.01
C VAL A 167 5.80 -4.89 -5.41
N ALA A 168 6.36 -3.68 -5.52
CA ALA A 168 5.73 -2.49 -4.98
C ALA A 168 4.48 -2.16 -5.79
N GLN A 169 4.57 -2.20 -7.12
CA GLN A 169 3.42 -1.95 -7.98
C GLN A 169 2.30 -2.99 -7.78
N LEU A 170 2.66 -4.26 -7.65
CA LEU A 170 1.72 -5.34 -7.33
C LEU A 170 1.05 -5.12 -5.97
N PHE A 171 1.82 -4.86 -4.92
CA PHE A 171 1.29 -4.67 -3.57
C PHE A 171 0.47 -3.40 -3.46
N SER A 172 0.88 -2.31 -4.10
CA SER A 172 0.11 -1.05 -4.18
C SER A 172 -1.22 -1.25 -4.89
N THR A 173 -1.24 -2.02 -5.98
CA THR A 173 -2.48 -2.32 -6.70
C THR A 173 -3.49 -3.06 -5.81
N VAL A 174 -3.03 -4.09 -5.09
CA VAL A 174 -3.90 -4.85 -4.17
C VAL A 174 -4.25 -4.01 -2.93
N ALA A 175 -3.35 -3.14 -2.47
CA ALA A 175 -3.60 -2.22 -1.38
C ALA A 175 -4.67 -1.19 -1.73
N ASP A 176 -4.62 -0.58 -2.91
CA ASP A 176 -5.63 0.37 -3.38
C ASP A 176 -7.02 -0.30 -3.39
N ASP A 177 -7.11 -1.53 -3.92
CA ASP A 177 -8.35 -2.31 -3.93
C ASP A 177 -8.82 -2.63 -2.49
N ALA A 178 -7.94 -3.13 -1.63
CA ALA A 178 -8.29 -3.50 -0.26
C ALA A 178 -8.69 -2.29 0.60
N GLN A 179 -8.01 -1.16 0.46
CA GLN A 179 -8.28 0.06 1.21
C GLN A 179 -9.60 0.71 0.75
N SER A 180 -9.91 0.66 -0.55
CA SER A 180 -11.17 1.17 -1.12
C SER A 180 -12.42 0.48 -0.56
N VAL A 181 -12.31 -0.81 -0.20
CA VAL A 181 -13.41 -1.58 0.41
C VAL A 181 -13.84 -0.98 1.76
N PHE A 182 -12.93 -0.28 2.45
CA PHE A 182 -13.18 0.32 3.76
C PHE A 182 -13.25 1.86 3.73
N ASP A 183 -13.34 2.47 2.54
CA ASP A 183 -13.22 3.93 2.35
C ASP A 183 -12.02 4.53 3.12
N TYR A 184 -10.92 3.76 3.15
CA TYR A 184 -9.74 4.03 3.95
C TYR A 184 -8.57 4.43 3.07
N VAL A 185 -7.66 5.26 3.57
CA VAL A 185 -6.38 5.56 2.92
C VAL A 185 -5.27 5.56 3.96
N ALA A 186 -4.30 4.65 3.80
CA ALA A 186 -3.22 4.46 4.75
C ALA A 186 -2.40 5.74 4.94
N GLY A 187 -2.19 6.13 6.21
CA GLY A 187 -1.32 7.24 6.59
C GLY A 187 -1.92 8.64 6.48
N MET A 188 -3.20 8.78 6.14
CA MET A 188 -3.84 10.11 6.02
C MET A 188 -4.15 10.77 7.36
N LYS A 189 -4.52 9.98 8.38
CA LYS A 189 -4.84 10.45 9.72
C LYS A 189 -4.08 9.61 10.76
N PRO A 190 -3.31 10.24 11.68
CA PRO A 190 -2.55 9.49 12.69
C PRO A 190 -3.42 8.67 13.65
N ASP A 191 -4.58 9.20 14.01
CA ASP A 191 -5.47 8.61 15.02
C ASP A 191 -6.54 7.70 14.42
N GLU A 192 -6.59 7.56 13.09
CA GLU A 192 -7.57 6.70 12.42
C GLU A 192 -7.11 5.23 12.54
N PRO A 193 -7.90 4.36 13.19
CA PRO A 193 -7.51 2.98 13.40
C PRO A 193 -7.47 2.20 12.07
N LEU A 194 -6.64 1.16 12.02
CA LEU A 194 -6.63 0.24 10.88
C LEU A 194 -7.97 -0.52 10.80
N PRO A 195 -8.58 -0.63 9.61
CA PRO A 195 -9.89 -1.28 9.46
C PRO A 195 -9.96 -2.70 10.04
N LEU A 196 -8.90 -3.49 9.87
CA LEU A 196 -8.85 -4.88 10.37
C LEU A 196 -8.58 -5.02 11.88
N ARG A 197 -8.50 -3.92 12.63
CA ARG A 197 -8.28 -3.92 14.10
C ARG A 197 -9.51 -3.51 14.89
N ILE A 198 -10.52 -2.99 14.21
CA ILE A 198 -11.76 -2.54 14.83
C ILE A 198 -12.90 -3.36 14.26
N PHE A 199 -14.01 -3.37 14.98
CA PHE A 199 -15.26 -3.97 14.52
C PHE A 199 -16.31 -2.88 14.59
N ILE A 200 -16.78 -2.40 13.45
CA ILE A 200 -17.84 -1.39 13.39
C ILE A 200 -19.17 -2.14 13.33
N LYS A 201 -19.83 -2.23 14.49
CA LYS A 201 -21.01 -3.06 14.74
C LYS A 201 -22.24 -2.76 13.87
N GLU A 202 -22.22 -1.71 13.05
CA GLU A 202 -23.43 -1.14 12.46
C GLU A 202 -23.53 -1.17 10.92
N LYS A 203 -22.62 -1.81 10.17
CA LYS A 203 -22.74 -2.21 8.73
C LYS A 203 -21.34 -2.48 8.11
N GLU A 204 -20.64 -3.54 8.50
CA GLU A 204 -19.42 -3.94 7.78
C GLU A 204 -19.74 -5.09 6.82
N LEU A 205 -19.65 -4.83 5.51
CA LEU A 205 -19.66 -5.85 4.46
C LEU A 205 -20.89 -6.79 4.43
N ASP A 206 -22.10 -6.25 4.62
CA ASP A 206 -23.37 -6.98 4.52
C ASP A 206 -23.46 -7.90 3.29
N GLU A 207 -22.90 -7.47 2.16
CA GLU A 207 -22.85 -8.21 0.89
C GLU A 207 -21.97 -9.46 0.91
N ILE A 208 -20.96 -9.53 1.79
CA ILE A 208 -20.08 -10.68 1.98
C ILE A 208 -20.59 -11.56 3.13
N GLU A 209 -21.03 -10.96 4.24
CA GLU A 209 -21.56 -11.69 5.40
C GLU A 209 -22.78 -12.56 5.05
N ARG A 210 -23.61 -12.12 4.10
CA ARG A 210 -24.79 -12.87 3.63
C ARG A 210 -24.48 -14.19 2.92
N ILE A 211 -23.22 -14.48 2.59
CA ILE A 211 -22.84 -15.75 1.93
C ILE A 211 -22.85 -16.91 2.93
N CYS A 212 -22.51 -16.66 4.20
CA CYS A 212 -22.76 -17.63 5.26
C CYS A 212 -24.18 -17.41 5.78
N LYS A 213 -25.16 -18.14 5.22
CA LYS A 213 -26.41 -18.36 5.96
C LYS A 213 -26.03 -18.83 7.36
N ASP A 214 -26.38 -18.05 8.36
CA ASP A 214 -26.08 -18.34 9.76
C ASP A 214 -26.48 -19.79 10.07
N PRO A 215 -25.52 -20.69 10.36
CA PRO A 215 -25.83 -22.07 10.71
C PRO A 215 -26.60 -22.20 12.03
N LEU A 216 -26.70 -21.11 12.81
CA LEU A 216 -27.48 -20.98 14.03
C LEU A 216 -28.84 -20.30 13.82
N ALA A 217 -29.19 -19.86 12.60
CA ALA A 217 -30.54 -19.47 12.23
C ALA A 217 -31.45 -20.70 12.15
N LYS A 218 -31.57 -21.42 13.27
CA LYS A 218 -32.63 -22.40 13.48
C LYS A 218 -33.94 -21.63 13.57
N SER A 219 -34.83 -21.99 12.65
CA SER A 219 -36.27 -21.83 12.69
C SER A 219 -36.84 -21.64 14.09
N HIS A 220 -37.17 -20.41 14.45
CA HIS A 220 -38.22 -20.14 15.43
C HIS A 220 -39.47 -19.76 14.63
N LYS A 221 -40.28 -20.78 14.34
CA LYS A 221 -41.73 -20.65 14.26
C LYS A 221 -42.29 -20.82 15.67
#